data_AF-A0A258WLJ3-F1
#
_entry.id   AF-A0A258WLJ3-F1
#
_cell.length_a   1.000
_cell.length_b   1.000
_cell.length_c   1.000
_cell.angle_alpha   90.00
_cell.angle_beta   90.00
_cell.angle_gamma   90.00
#
_symmetry.space_group_name_H-M   'P 1'
#
loop_
_entity.id
_entity.type
_entity.pdbx_description
1 polymer ?
#
loop_
_entity_poly.entity_id
_entity_poly.type
_entity_poly.pdbx_seq_one_letter_code
_entity_poly.pdbx_strand_id
1 'polypeptide(L)' 'MATLKENLIKEILEINDSRVLESIRNLINSIEEESRFIRTNDEQKDALKEAKAEYDKGNFHSTDELFNEC' A
#
# COMPACT_ATOMS: atom_id res chain seq x y z
N MET A 1 30.25 14.06 -7.11
CA MET A 1 29.75 13.47 -5.85
C MET A 1 28.86 12.31 -6.24
N ALA A 2 29.19 11.10 -5.80
CA ALA A 2 28.33 9.95 -6.07
C ALA A 2 27.03 10.10 -5.28
N THR A 3 25.90 9.81 -5.92
CA THR A 3 24.60 9.86 -5.24
C THR A 3 24.48 8.70 -4.25
N LEU A 4 23.61 8.83 -3.24
CA LEU A 4 23.33 7.73 -2.30
C LEU A 4 22.97 6.42 -3.03
N LYS A 5 22.23 6.53 -4.14
CA LYS A 5 21.86 5.41 -5.01
C LYS A 5 23.09 4.72 -5.61
N GLU A 6 24.07 5.49 -6.11
CA GLU A 6 25.28 4.95 -6.72
C GLU A 6 26.19 4.25 -5.69
N ASN A 7 26.26 4.75 -4.46
CA ASN A 7 27.01 4.11 -3.39
C ASN A 7 26.38 2.77 -2.97
N LEU A 8 25.05 2.75 -2.81
CA LEU A 8 24.32 1.52 -2.50
C LEU A 8 24.50 0.43 -3.57
N ILE A 9 24.47 0.81 -4.87
CA ILE A 9 24.70 -0.14 -5.96
C ILE A 9 26.11 -0.74 -5.86
N LYS A 10 27.13 0.07 -5.57
CA LYS A 10 28.51 -0.42 -5.41
C LYS A 10 28.63 -1.37 -4.23
N GLU A 11 28.08 -1.01 -3.08
CA GLU A 11 28.11 -1.87 -1.89
C GLU A 11 27.42 -3.22 -2.13
N ILE A 12 26.30 -3.23 -2.86
CA ILE A 12 25.60 -4.49 -3.23
C ILE A 12 26.46 -5.34 -4.17
N LEU A 13 27.14 -4.72 -5.14
CA LEU A 13 27.99 -5.43 -6.11
C LEU A 13 29.22 -6.09 -5.46
N GLU A 14 29.67 -5.61 -4.30
CA GLU A 14 30.81 -6.16 -3.57
C GLU A 14 30.43 -7.36 -2.67
N ILE A 15 29.13 -7.67 -2.51
CA ILE A 15 28.65 -8.80 -1.71
C ILE A 15 28.82 -10.11 -2.48
N ASN A 16 29.66 -11.00 -1.94
CA ASN A 16 29.90 -12.33 -2.51
C ASN A 16 29.01 -13.44 -1.90
N ASP A 17 28.30 -13.18 -0.79
CA ASP A 17 27.39 -14.17 -0.18
C ASP A 17 26.00 -14.09 -0.84
N SER A 18 25.65 -15.14 -1.59
CA SER A 18 24.37 -15.23 -2.32
C SER A 18 23.15 -15.16 -1.41
N ARG A 19 23.24 -15.59 -0.14
CA ARG A 19 22.11 -15.55 0.81
C ARG A 19 21.79 -14.12 1.24
N VAL A 20 22.82 -13.29 1.35
CA VAL A 20 22.68 -11.86 1.67
C VAL A 20 22.03 -11.14 0.48
N LEU A 21 22.47 -11.46 -0.74
CA LEU A 21 21.84 -10.93 -1.97
C LEU A 21 20.37 -11.33 -2.08
N GLU A 22 20.01 -12.58 -1.78
CA GLU A 22 18.62 -13.05 -1.75
C GLU A 22 17.79 -12.28 -0.71
N SER A 23 18.36 -12.03 0.47
CA SER A 23 17.70 -11.27 1.54
C SER A 23 17.44 -9.81 1.14
N ILE A 24 18.42 -9.17 0.49
CA ILE A 24 18.28 -7.81 -0.05
C ILE A 24 17.20 -7.76 -1.13
N ARG A 25 17.19 -8.72 -2.05
CA ARG A 25 16.16 -8.82 -3.10
C ARG A 25 14.77 -8.95 -2.51
N ASN A 26 14.59 -9.81 -1.51
CA ASN A 26 13.31 -10.00 -0.84
C ASN A 26 12.84 -8.73 -0.13
N LEU A 27 13.74 -8.00 0.52
CA LEU A 27 13.44 -6.73 1.18
C LEU A 27 12.99 -5.65 0.17
N ILE A 28 13.66 -5.55 -0.97
CA ILE A 28 13.27 -4.59 -2.02
C ILE A 28 11.87 -4.91 -2.53
N ASN A 29 11.60 -6.18 -2.83
CA ASN A 29 10.29 -6.62 -3.32
C ASN A 29 9.19 -6.42 -2.27
N SER A 30 9.46 -6.68 -0.99
CA SER A 30 8.47 -6.46 0.07
C SER A 30 8.12 -4.98 0.25
N ILE A 31 9.10 -4.08 0.08
CA ILE A 31 8.86 -2.64 0.12
C ILE A 31 8.01 -2.20 -1.10
N GLU A 32 8.26 -2.77 -2.29
CA GLU A 32 7.42 -2.49 -3.46
C GLU A 32 5.98 -3.01 -3.28
N GLU A 33 5.80 -4.18 -2.66
CA GLU A 33 4.49 -4.72 -2.34
C GLU A 33 3.77 -3.89 -1.26
N GLU A 34 4.46 -3.46 -0.20
CA GLU A 34 3.90 -2.54 0.80
C GLU A 34 3.58 -1.16 0.20
N SER A 35 4.34 -0.67 -0.78
CA SER A 35 4.02 0.59 -1.43
C SER A 35 2.72 0.56 -2.25
N ARG A 36 2.08 -0.62 -2.41
CA ARG A 36 0.69 -0.78 -2.88
C ARG A 36 -0.36 -0.63 -1.78
N PHE A 37 -0.02 -0.15 -0.59
CA PHE A 37 -1.03 0.39 0.33
C PHE A 37 -1.74 1.55 -0.36
N ILE A 38 -3.00 1.31 -0.77
CA ILE A 38 -3.90 2.35 -1.23
C ILE A 38 -4.02 3.35 -0.08
N ARG A 39 -3.26 4.45 -0.16
CA ARG A 39 -3.45 5.59 0.74
C ARG A 39 -4.81 6.17 0.42
N THR A 40 -5.79 5.88 1.28
CA THR A 40 -7.09 6.54 1.20
C THR A 40 -6.90 8.04 1.39
N ASN A 41 -7.41 8.81 0.45
CA ASN A 41 -7.48 10.27 0.60
C ASN A 41 -8.54 10.62 1.68
N ASP A 42 -8.63 11.89 2.06
CA ASP A 42 -9.49 12.29 3.17
C ASP A 42 -10.99 12.06 2.86
N GLU A 43 -11.41 12.27 1.61
CA GLU A 43 -12.77 11.95 1.15
C GLU A 43 -13.10 10.46 1.31
N GLN A 44 -12.17 9.57 0.93
CA GLN A 44 -12.35 8.13 1.05
C GLN A 44 -12.36 7.67 2.52
N LYS A 45 -11.57 8.32 3.39
CA LYS A 45 -11.62 8.05 4.83
C LYS A 45 -12.95 8.46 5.43
N ASP A 46 -13.50 9.59 5.01
CA ASP A 46 -14.78 10.08 5.51
C ASP A 46 -15.94 9.21 5.02
N ALA A 47 -15.93 8.80 3.74
CA ALA A 47 -16.89 7.83 3.21
C ALA A 47 -16.87 6.49 3.97
N LEU A 48 -15.69 5.98 4.35
CA LEU A 48 -15.56 4.76 5.15
C LEU A 48 -16.07 4.94 6.58
N LYS A 49 -15.88 6.12 7.20
CA LYS A 49 -16.43 6.41 8.53
C LYS A 49 -17.96 6.47 8.49
N GLU A 50 -18.51 7.10 7.47
CA GLU A 50 -19.96 7.20 7.27
C GLU A 50 -20.57 5.81 7.03
N ALA A 51 -20.01 5.03 6.11
CA ALA A 51 -20.45 3.67 5.85
C ALA A 51 -20.40 2.78 7.10
N LYS A 52 -19.36 2.92 7.93
CA LYS A 52 -19.27 2.22 9.21
C LYS A 52 -20.35 2.67 10.20
N ALA A 53 -20.60 3.97 10.30
CA ALA A 53 -21.62 4.51 11.20
C ALA A 53 -23.04 4.06 10.79
N GLU A 54 -23.34 3.98 9.49
CA GLU A 54 -24.62 3.47 8.99
C GLU A 54 -24.76 1.96 9.21
N TYR A 55 -23.69 1.19 9.00
CA TYR A 55 -23.65 -0.24 9.32
C TYR A 55 -23.92 -0.50 10.82
N ASP A 56 -23.26 0.26 11.71
CA ASP A 56 -23.44 0.12 13.16
C ASP A 56 -24.87 0.50 13.62
N LYS A 57 -25.56 1.37 12.87
CA LYS A 57 -26.97 1.71 13.09
C LYS A 57 -27.96 0.70 12.50
N GLY A 58 -27.47 -0.29 11.74
CA GLY A 58 -28.32 -1.27 11.04
C GLY A 58 -28.99 -0.73 9.78
N ASN A 59 -28.50 0.38 9.23
CA ASN A 59 -28.98 0.95 7.97
C ASN A 59 -28.21 0.29 6.82
N PHE A 60 -28.73 -0.84 6.35
CA PHE A 60 -28.15 -1.57 5.23
C PHE A 60 -28.79 -1.11 3.91
N HIS A 61 -28.11 -0.22 3.20
CA HIS A 61 -28.49 0.07 1.82
C HIS A 61 -27.87 -0.97 0.90
N SER A 62 -28.71 -1.82 0.31
CA SER A 62 -28.27 -2.63 -0.83
C SER A 62 -28.03 -1.71 -2.03
N THR A 63 -27.09 -2.06 -2.90
CA THR A 63 -26.82 -1.28 -4.12
C THR A 63 -28.06 -1.08 -4.99
N ASP A 64 -29.10 -1.88 -4.81
CA ASP A 64 -30.37 -1.76 -5.53
C ASP A 64 -31.25 -0.59 -5.03
N GLU A 65 -31.03 -0.06 -3.82
CA GLU A 65 -31.78 1.09 -3.29
C GLU A 65 -31.18 2.44 -3.71
N LEU A 66 -29.86 2.51 -3.88
CA LEU A 66 -29.12 3.74 -4.23
C LEU A 66 -29.35 4.24 -5.66
N PHE A 67 -29.84 3.39 -6.57
CA PHE A 67 -30.07 3.73 -7.98
C PHE A 67 -31.55 3.84 -8.37
N ASN A 68 -32.48 3.71 -7.42
CA ASN A 68 -33.93 3.77 -7.67
C ASN A 68 -34.57 5.15 -7.39
N GLU A 69 -33.77 6.17 -7.06
CA GLU A 69 -34.24 7.57 -7.10
C GLU A 69 -33.85 8.20 -8.45
N CYS A 70 -34.62 7.87 -9.49
CA CYS A 70 -34.71 8.62 -10.75
C CYS A 70 -36.17 9.06 -10.97
#